data_AF-A0A9X5X7I1-F1
#
_entry.id   AF-A0A9X5X7I1-F1
#
_cell.length_a   1.000
_cell.length_b   1.000
_cell.length_c   1.000
_cell.angle_alpha   90.00
_cell.angle_beta   90.00
_cell.angle_gamma   90.00
#
_symmetry.space_group_name_H-M   'P 1'
#
loop_
_entity.id
_entity.type
_entity.pdbx_description
1 polymer ?
#
loop_
_entity_poly.entity_id
_entity_poly.type
_entity_poly.pdbx_seq_one_letter_code
_entity_poly.pdbx_strand_id
1 'polypeptide(L)'
;SLEGAAEGVKCNVIVPGAVTRMAEGIDTSAYPPMGPELTAPVVGWLAHESCSITGEMLVSIAGRVARAFVAETPGVYRPAWSIEEVGEELAAIRDTKEPWILPVVPSAHVDHIRNSFAMARHSEGVTR
;
A
#
# COMPACT_ATOMS: atom_id res chain seq x y z
N SER A 1 10.77 -2.07 7.24
CA SER A 1 9.71 -2.46 8.19
C SER A 1 9.79 -1.51 9.38
N LEU A 2 8.75 -1.43 10.20
CA LEU A 2 8.75 -0.51 11.35
C LEU A 2 9.82 -0.91 12.38
N GLU A 3 10.04 -2.21 12.55
CA GLU A 3 10.93 -2.83 13.54
C GLU A 3 12.41 -2.53 13.27
N GLY A 4 12.82 -2.45 12.00
CA GLY A 4 14.21 -2.21 11.61
C GLY A 4 14.55 -0.74 11.35
N ALA A 5 13.54 0.14 11.27
CA ALA A 5 13.72 1.53 10.84
C ALA A 5 14.63 2.34 11.79
N ALA A 6 14.50 2.12 13.11
CA ALA A 6 15.33 2.79 14.12
C ALA A 6 16.82 2.43 14.00
N GLU A 7 17.12 1.23 13.52
CA GLU A 7 18.48 0.70 13.34
C GLU A 7 19.01 0.94 11.91
N GLY A 8 18.31 1.75 11.10
CA GLY A 8 18.68 2.03 9.72
C GLY A 8 18.45 0.87 8.74
N VAL A 9 17.79 -0.20 9.16
CA VAL A 9 17.46 -1.35 8.30
C VAL A 9 16.25 -1.03 7.43
N LYS A 10 16.50 -0.83 6.13
CA LYS A 10 15.47 -0.54 5.12
C LYS A 10 14.92 -1.84 4.54
N CYS A 11 13.62 -1.87 4.30
CA CYS A 11 12.97 -2.99 3.63
C CYS A 11 11.84 -2.45 2.76
N ASN A 12 11.86 -2.81 1.48
CA ASN A 12 10.95 -2.34 0.43
C ASN A 12 10.51 -3.54 -0.42
N VAL A 13 9.46 -3.35 -1.22
CA VAL A 13 8.95 -4.36 -2.15
C VAL A 13 9.18 -3.88 -3.59
N ILE A 14 9.62 -4.79 -4.45
CA ILE A 14 9.61 -4.60 -5.91
C ILE A 14 8.46 -5.40 -6.50
N VAL A 15 7.70 -4.79 -7.40
CA VAL A 15 6.68 -5.42 -8.24
C VAL A 15 7.19 -5.38 -9.68
N PRO A 16 8.01 -6.36 -10.09
CA PRO A 16 8.69 -6.35 -11.38
C PRO A 16 7.79 -6.90 -12.49
N GLY A 17 7.84 -6.26 -13.65
CA GLY A 17 7.28 -6.73 -14.91
C GLY A 17 8.39 -6.80 -15.96
N ALA A 18 8.88 -8.02 -16.21
CA ALA A 18 9.92 -8.29 -17.17
C ALA A 18 9.65 -9.60 -17.92
N VAL A 19 9.95 -9.64 -19.22
CA VAL A 19 10.00 -10.90 -19.98
C VAL A 19 11.28 -11.61 -19.56
N THR A 20 11.10 -12.75 -18.90
CA THR A 20 12.19 -13.62 -18.44
C THR A 20 11.89 -15.06 -18.83
N ARG A 21 12.78 -16.01 -18.51
CA ARG A 21 12.50 -17.45 -18.66
C ARG A 21 11.21 -17.89 -17.96
N MET A 22 10.82 -17.25 -16.85
CA MET A 22 9.55 -17.55 -16.17
C MET A 22 8.31 -17.19 -17.00
N ALA A 23 8.45 -16.26 -17.96
CA ALA A 23 7.39 -15.85 -18.88
C ALA A 23 7.36 -16.68 -20.17
N GLU A 24 8.12 -17.77 -20.25
CA GLU A 24 8.09 -18.69 -21.41
C GLU A 24 6.67 -19.24 -21.62
N GLY A 25 6.21 -19.23 -22.87
CA GLY A 25 4.87 -19.68 -23.25
C GLY A 25 3.79 -18.60 -23.18
N ILE A 26 4.11 -17.39 -22.72
CA ILE A 26 3.22 -16.23 -22.82
C ILE A 26 3.42 -15.58 -24.20
N ASP A 27 2.33 -15.27 -24.91
CA ASP A 27 2.41 -14.45 -26.13
C ASP A 27 2.73 -13.00 -25.75
N THR A 28 3.99 -12.63 -25.96
CA THR A 28 4.50 -11.27 -25.70
C THR A 28 4.70 -10.47 -26.98
N SER A 29 4.16 -10.91 -28.13
CA SER A 29 4.40 -10.27 -29.43
C SER A 29 3.94 -8.80 -29.48
N ALA A 30 2.92 -8.45 -28.69
CA ALA A 30 2.40 -7.10 -28.58
C ALA A 30 3.04 -6.27 -27.45
N TYR A 31 3.98 -6.83 -26.68
CA TYR A 31 4.55 -6.13 -25.54
C TYR A 31 5.61 -5.10 -25.99
N PRO A 32 5.69 -3.93 -25.33
CA PRO A 32 6.81 -3.02 -25.51
C PRO A 32 8.12 -3.66 -25.01
N PRO A 33 9.28 -3.04 -25.25
CA PRO A 33 10.53 -3.47 -24.63
C PRO A 33 10.37 -3.63 -23.11
N MET A 34 10.54 -4.85 -22.64
CA MET A 34 10.25 -5.23 -21.25
C MET A 34 11.30 -6.22 -20.73
N GLY A 35 12.56 -6.03 -21.14
CA GLY A 35 13.67 -6.83 -20.64
C GLY A 35 13.94 -6.56 -19.15
N PRO A 36 14.58 -7.50 -18.43
CA PRO A 36 14.91 -7.35 -17.00
C PRO A 36 15.78 -6.11 -16.71
N GLU A 37 16.51 -5.62 -17.71
CA GLU A 37 17.43 -4.48 -17.56
C GLU A 37 16.71 -3.16 -17.32
N LEU A 38 15.40 -3.11 -17.60
CA LEU A 38 14.55 -1.98 -17.28
C LEU A 38 14.09 -1.99 -15.81
N THR A 39 14.22 -3.11 -15.12
CA THR A 39 13.88 -3.27 -13.70
C THR A 39 15.10 -3.34 -12.78
N ALA A 40 16.23 -3.85 -13.29
CA ALA A 40 17.47 -3.99 -12.52
C ALA A 40 17.91 -2.69 -11.81
N PRO A 41 17.85 -1.48 -12.41
CA PRO A 41 18.22 -0.25 -11.72
C PRO A 41 17.34 0.08 -10.51
N VAL A 42 16.04 -0.28 -10.54
CA VAL A 42 15.13 -0.05 -9.41
C VAL A 42 15.52 -0.94 -8.24
N VAL A 43 15.83 -2.21 -8.51
CA VAL A 43 16.35 -3.13 -7.49
C VAL A 43 17.68 -2.63 -6.94
N GLY A 44 18.58 -2.16 -7.81
CA GLY A 44 19.85 -1.54 -7.43
C GLY A 44 19.65 -0.35 -6.48
N TRP A 45 18.69 0.54 -6.77
CA TRP A 45 18.35 1.66 -5.89
C TRP A 45 17.84 1.19 -4.53
N LEU A 46 16.97 0.18 -4.47
CA LEU A 46 16.45 -0.35 -3.21
C LEU A 46 17.53 -0.98 -2.31
N ALA A 47 18.64 -1.42 -2.89
CA ALA A 47 19.80 -1.96 -2.18
C ALA A 47 20.94 -0.94 -1.96
N HIS A 48 20.86 0.23 -2.57
CA HIS A 48 21.92 1.24 -2.51
C HIS A 48 22.00 1.87 -1.11
N GLU A 49 23.21 2.19 -0.64
CA GLU A 49 23.40 2.83 0.68
C GLU A 49 22.64 4.17 0.80
N SER A 50 22.58 4.93 -0.29
CA SER A 50 21.84 6.20 -0.38
C SER A 50 20.33 6.04 -0.55
N CYS A 51 19.79 4.82 -0.59
CA CYS A 51 18.35 4.59 -0.77
C CYS A 51 17.56 5.38 0.28
N SER A 52 16.71 6.32 -0.12
CA SER A 52 16.04 7.22 0.84
C SER A 52 14.70 6.70 1.36
N ILE A 53 14.26 5.52 0.90
CA ILE A 53 12.90 5.01 1.16
C ILE A 53 12.91 3.69 1.94
N THR A 54 11.85 3.45 2.69
CA THR A 54 11.60 2.21 3.43
C THR A 54 10.08 1.97 3.53
N GLY A 55 9.66 0.72 3.49
CA GLY A 55 8.26 0.33 3.55
C GLY A 55 7.45 0.68 2.30
N GLU A 56 8.11 0.94 1.17
CA GLU A 56 7.43 1.26 -0.09
C GLU A 56 7.38 0.08 -1.05
N MET A 57 6.35 0.05 -1.91
CA MET A 57 6.24 -0.89 -3.02
C MET A 57 6.48 -0.13 -4.33
N LEU A 58 7.54 -0.50 -5.05
CA LEU A 58 7.80 0.08 -6.37
C LEU A 58 7.38 -0.89 -7.47
N VAL A 59 6.52 -0.42 -8.37
CA VAL A 59 6.17 -1.10 -9.62
C VAL A 59 7.20 -0.69 -10.67
N SER A 60 7.80 -1.67 -11.32
CA SER A 60 8.74 -1.46 -12.42
C SER A 60 8.36 -2.35 -13.60
N ILE A 61 7.95 -1.76 -14.72
CA ILE A 61 7.50 -2.50 -15.91
C ILE A 61 7.73 -1.68 -17.18
N ALA A 62 8.35 -2.28 -18.20
CA ALA A 62 8.57 -1.66 -19.51
C ALA A 62 9.17 -0.23 -19.45
N GLY A 63 10.10 0.00 -18.52
CA GLY A 63 10.74 1.30 -18.28
C GLY A 63 9.95 2.28 -17.40
N ARG A 64 8.69 1.98 -17.07
CA ARG A 64 7.90 2.76 -16.11
C ARG A 64 8.26 2.36 -14.68
N VAL A 65 8.49 3.35 -13.83
CA VAL A 65 8.64 3.18 -12.37
C VAL A 65 7.54 3.98 -11.67
N ALA A 66 6.89 3.37 -10.68
CA ALA A 66 5.88 4.04 -9.87
C ALA A 66 5.80 3.44 -8.47
N ARG A 67 5.21 4.18 -7.53
CA ARG A 67 4.86 3.66 -6.22
C ARG A 67 3.46 3.03 -6.26
N ALA A 68 3.35 1.78 -5.84
CA ALA A 68 2.09 1.19 -5.40
C ALA A 68 1.98 1.38 -3.88
N PHE A 69 0.77 1.62 -3.40
CA PHE A 69 0.50 1.82 -1.98
C PHE A 69 -0.88 1.24 -1.63
N VAL A 70 -1.03 0.89 -0.36
CA VAL A 70 -2.32 0.51 0.23
C VAL A 70 -2.95 1.76 0.82
N ALA A 71 -4.26 1.87 0.68
CA ALA A 71 -5.06 2.95 1.23
C ALA A 71 -6.23 2.33 2.01
N GLU A 72 -6.59 2.94 3.13
CA GLU A 72 -7.69 2.52 4.00
C GLU A 72 -8.86 3.48 3.79
N THR A 73 -10.09 2.98 3.62
CA THR A 73 -11.27 3.85 3.62
C THR A 73 -11.59 4.27 5.05
N PRO A 74 -12.10 5.50 5.30
CA PRO A 74 -12.51 5.89 6.65
C PRO A 74 -13.59 4.97 7.22
N GLY A 75 -14.43 4.42 6.34
CA GLY A 75 -15.50 3.51 6.70
C GLY A 75 -16.58 4.15 7.57
N VAL A 76 -17.26 3.32 8.36
CA VAL A 76 -18.36 3.72 9.23
C VAL A 76 -18.08 3.20 10.63
N TYR A 77 -18.35 4.03 11.64
CA TYR A 77 -18.31 3.60 13.02
C TYR A 77 -19.71 3.23 13.51
N ARG A 78 -19.80 2.09 14.21
CA ARG A 78 -20.92 1.73 15.09
C ARG A 78 -20.35 1.09 16.37
N PRO A 79 -20.99 1.28 17.54
CA PRO A 79 -20.55 0.67 18.79
C PRO A 79 -20.78 -0.85 18.84
N ALA A 80 -21.67 -1.37 17.99
CA ALA A 80 -21.92 -2.80 17.79
C ALA A 80 -22.35 -3.03 16.33
N TRP A 81 -22.18 -4.26 15.84
CA TRP A 81 -22.50 -4.66 14.47
C TRP A 81 -23.24 -6.00 14.45
N SER A 82 -24.28 -6.11 13.62
CA SER A 82 -24.78 -7.38 13.08
C SER A 82 -24.22 -7.64 11.67
N ILE A 83 -24.42 -8.86 11.16
CA ILE A 83 -24.02 -9.22 9.79
C ILE A 83 -24.83 -8.40 8.76
N GLU A 84 -26.12 -8.20 9.03
CA GLU A 84 -27.04 -7.43 8.20
C GLU A 84 -26.60 -5.98 8.10
N GLU A 85 -26.26 -5.33 9.22
CA GLU A 85 -25.77 -3.94 9.25
C GLU A 85 -24.49 -3.76 8.43
N VAL A 86 -23.57 -4.74 8.45
CA VAL A 86 -22.37 -4.72 7.59
C VAL A 86 -22.77 -4.76 6.11
N GLY A 87 -23.77 -5.58 5.77
CA GLY A 87 -24.30 -5.66 4.40
C GLY A 87 -24.96 -4.37 3.93
N GLU A 88 -25.75 -3.75 4.80
CA GLU A 88 -26.44 -2.47 4.55
C GLU A 88 -25.45 -1.31 4.37
N GLU A 89 -24.40 -1.26 5.20
CA GLU A 89 -23.38 -0.19 5.18
C GLU A 89 -22.23 -0.47 4.19
N LEU A 90 -22.24 -1.60 3.48
CA LEU A 90 -21.10 -2.06 2.67
C LEU A 90 -20.63 -1.03 1.63
N ALA A 91 -21.56 -0.26 1.07
CA ALA A 91 -21.24 0.80 0.12
C ALA A 91 -20.41 1.93 0.77
N ALA A 92 -20.79 2.37 1.97
CA ALA A 92 -20.08 3.41 2.71
C ALA A 92 -18.73 2.89 3.26
N ILE A 93 -18.70 1.65 3.75
CA ILE A 93 -17.46 0.99 4.20
C ILE A 93 -16.41 0.97 3.08
N ARG A 94 -16.84 0.78 1.83
CA ARG A 94 -15.95 0.66 0.66
C ARG A 94 -15.76 1.95 -0.14
N ASP A 95 -16.27 3.10 0.32
CA ASP A 95 -16.10 4.35 -0.42
C ASP A 95 -14.63 4.79 -0.41
N THR A 96 -14.04 4.86 -1.60
CA THR A 96 -12.61 5.15 -1.83
C THR A 96 -12.33 6.59 -2.25
N LYS A 97 -13.30 7.50 -2.13
CA LYS A 97 -13.12 8.91 -2.52
C LYS A 97 -12.08 9.64 -1.68
N GLU A 98 -12.05 9.39 -0.37
CA GLU A 98 -11.15 10.06 0.58
C GLU A 98 -10.43 9.05 1.48
N PRO A 99 -9.59 8.18 0.92
CA PRO A 99 -8.96 7.14 1.69
C PRO A 99 -7.81 7.72 2.52
N TRP A 100 -7.60 7.14 3.70
CA TRP A 100 -6.40 7.36 4.49
C TRP A 100 -5.21 6.71 3.79
N ILE A 101 -4.24 7.54 3.45
CA ILE A 101 -2.92 7.08 2.99
C ILE A 101 -2.03 7.02 4.22
N LEU A 102 -1.68 5.80 4.63
CA LEU A 102 -0.95 5.53 5.87
C LEU A 102 0.45 4.96 5.54
N PRO A 103 1.50 5.81 5.46
CA PRO A 103 2.85 5.34 5.19
C PRO A 103 3.37 4.44 6.31
N VAL A 104 3.88 3.26 5.95
CA VAL A 104 4.36 2.22 6.89
C VAL A 104 5.29 2.80 7.95
N VAL A 105 6.22 3.65 7.52
CA VAL A 105 7.11 4.43 8.38
C VAL A 105 6.73 5.91 8.23
N PRO A 106 6.60 6.67 9.32
CA PRO A 106 6.94 6.29 10.70
C PRO A 106 5.82 5.61 11.50
N SER A 107 4.56 5.69 11.06
CA SER A 107 3.45 5.55 12.00
C SER A 107 2.16 4.92 11.48
N ALA A 108 2.13 4.28 10.30
CA ALA A 108 0.88 3.75 9.71
C ALA A 108 -0.06 3.09 10.73
N HIS A 109 0.44 2.14 11.53
CA HIS A 109 -0.37 1.43 12.50
C HIS A 109 -0.89 2.34 13.63
N VAL A 110 -0.07 3.28 14.11
CA VAL A 110 -0.46 4.25 15.15
C VAL A 110 -1.50 5.23 14.61
N ASP A 111 -1.35 5.68 13.37
CA ASP A 111 -2.27 6.62 12.74
C ASP A 111 -3.62 5.96 12.43
N HIS A 112 -3.62 4.71 11.94
CA HIS A 112 -4.81 3.86 11.84
C HIS A 112 -5.58 3.83 13.17
N ILE A 113 -4.92 3.39 14.26
CA ILE A 113 -5.53 3.31 15.60
C ILE A 113 -6.07 4.67 16.05
N ARG A 114 -5.29 5.74 15.87
CA ARG A 114 -5.69 7.09 16.29
C ARG A 114 -6.96 7.52 15.56
N ASN A 115 -7.04 7.29 14.26
CA ASN A 115 -8.19 7.64 13.44
C ASN A 115 -9.43 6.84 13.86
N SER A 116 -9.30 5.51 14.02
CA SER A 116 -10.40 4.66 14.48
C SER A 116 -10.92 5.09 15.85
N PHE A 117 -10.04 5.40 16.79
CA PHE A 117 -10.44 5.88 18.12
C PHE A 117 -11.07 7.28 18.07
N ALA A 118 -10.65 8.15 17.15
CA ALA A 118 -11.29 9.44 16.96
C ALA A 118 -12.74 9.27 16.50
N MET A 119 -12.98 8.37 15.53
CA MET A 119 -14.34 8.07 15.08
C MET A 119 -15.23 7.56 16.21
N ALA A 120 -14.72 6.63 17.03
CA ALA A 120 -15.47 6.11 18.17
C ALA A 120 -15.85 7.19 19.20
N ARG A 121 -14.92 8.11 19.51
CA ARG A 121 -15.19 9.22 20.44
C ARG A 121 -16.15 10.26 19.89
N HIS A 122 -16.08 10.57 18.58
CA HIS A 122 -16.95 11.56 17.97
C HIS A 122 -18.42 11.15 18.00
N SER A 123 -18.72 9.86 17.83
CA SER A 123 -20.09 9.35 17.95
C SER A 123 -20.65 9.37 19.36
N GLU A 124 -19.81 9.24 20.40
CA GLU A 124 -20.25 9.33 21.81
C GLU A 124 -20.66 10.75 22.20
N GLY A 125 -20.11 11.77 21.54
CA GLY A 125 -20.44 13.18 21.77
C GLY A 125 -21.74 13.66 21.09
N VAL A 126 -22.29 12.91 20.14
CA VAL A 126 -23.54 13.26 19.42
C VAL A 126 -24.80 12.74 20.14
N THR A 127 -24.64 11.84 21.13
CA THR A 127 -25.76 11.26 21.89
C THR A 127 -26.04 11.97 23.23
N ARG A 128 -25.62 13.23 23.40
CA ARG A 128 -25.95 14.07 24.58
C ARG A 128 -26.55 15.41 24.18
#